data_AF-A0A6I1KFQ4-F1
#
_entry.id   AF-A0A6I1KFQ4-F1
#
_cell.length_a   1.000
_cell.length_b   1.000
_cell.length_c   1.000
_cell.angle_alpha   90.00
_cell.angle_beta   90.00
_cell.angle_gamma   90.00
#
_symmetry.space_group_name_H-M   'P 1'
#
loop_
_entity.id
_entity.type
_entity.pdbx_description
1 polymer ?
#
loop_
_entity_poly.entity_id
_entity_poly.type
_entity_poly.pdbx_seq_one_letter_code
_entity_poly.pdbx_strand_id
1 'polypeptide(L)'
;MTVAFFASAYYSLHFSFDLVDEKCYKNRFESITAIERRREEMGLHEAKDAGAAFNDYTVRDISLAAWGRKEMIIAETEMPGLMAIREEYAKTRPLKGARIAGSLHMTIQTAMLIETLTALGAEVRWASCNIFSTQDHAAAAVAAAGIPVFAFKGESLAEYWEFTHKIFEWHDGGAPNMILDDGGDATLLLHLGSDAEKDPSVIANPTCEEEQYLFAAIGKRLTEKPGWYSKAAANIKGVTEETTTGVHRLYEMHKKGTLKFPAINVNDSVTKSKFDNIYGCRESLMDGIKRATDVMVAGKVAVICGYGDVGKGCSQAMRGLQAQVWVTEIDPICALQAAMEGYKVVTMEYAADKADIFVTTTGNIDVITHEHMKAMKHNAIVCNIGHFDNEIEVAKLKDYQWENIKPQVDHVIFPDGKRIILLAEGRLVNLGCATGHPSYVMSSSFANQTLAQMEIFCNPGKYPVGVYTLPKELDEKVARLQLKTLGAMLTELTSEQAAYIGVPKDGPYKTDHYRY
;
A
#
# COMPACT_ATOMS: atom_id res chain seq x y z
N MET A 1 -18.13 -72.59 24.75
CA MET A 1 -17.18 -73.71 24.53
C MET A 1 -16.90 -73.78 23.03
N THR A 2 -15.61 -73.84 22.72
CA THR A 2 -14.88 -73.89 21.44
C THR A 2 -15.39 -75.01 20.50
N VAL A 3 -15.24 -74.97 19.17
CA VAL A 3 -14.12 -75.47 18.32
C VAL A 3 -14.46 -75.07 16.86
N ALA A 4 -13.71 -74.16 16.21
CA ALA A 4 -12.58 -74.34 15.25
C ALA A 4 -12.94 -74.93 13.86
N PHE A 5 -12.47 -74.30 12.77
CA PHE A 5 -11.64 -74.95 11.71
C PHE A 5 -11.03 -73.92 10.70
N PHE A 6 -9.68 -73.80 10.75
CA PHE A 6 -8.64 -73.62 9.70
C PHE A 6 -8.63 -72.39 8.74
N ALA A 7 -7.62 -71.50 8.81
CA ALA A 7 -6.23 -71.55 8.26
C ALA A 7 -6.17 -71.21 6.75
N SER A 8 -5.60 -70.08 6.31
CA SER A 8 -4.18 -69.82 5.94
C SER A 8 -4.27 -68.64 4.95
N ALA A 9 -3.52 -67.54 4.98
CA ALA A 9 -2.07 -67.47 4.86
C ALA A 9 -1.58 -66.07 5.31
N TYR A 10 -0.67 -66.07 6.28
CA TYR A 10 0.24 -64.95 6.53
C TYR A 10 1.48 -65.18 5.65
N TYR A 11 1.77 -64.26 4.75
CA TYR A 11 3.12 -64.10 4.20
C TYR A 11 3.60 -62.67 4.45
N SER A 12 4.79 -62.63 5.03
CA SER A 12 5.56 -61.47 5.45
C SER A 12 5.82 -60.49 4.32
N LEU A 13 5.54 -59.20 4.54
CA LEU A 13 6.18 -58.10 3.84
C LEU A 13 6.78 -57.17 4.90
N HIS A 14 8.05 -57.43 5.19
CA HIS A 14 8.95 -56.47 5.82
C HIS A 14 9.02 -55.22 4.94
N PHE A 15 8.50 -54.10 5.41
CA PHE A 15 8.88 -52.80 4.88
C PHE A 15 10.14 -52.35 5.63
N SER A 16 11.30 -52.49 4.98
CA SER A 16 12.50 -51.72 5.30
C SER A 16 12.17 -50.23 5.12
N PHE A 17 12.28 -49.47 6.20
CA PHE A 17 12.45 -48.02 6.14
C PHE A 17 13.91 -47.74 5.73
N ASP A 18 14.21 -47.85 4.45
CA ASP A 18 15.48 -47.39 3.90
C ASP A 18 15.33 -45.98 3.30
N LEU A 19 15.94 -45.03 4.02
CA LEU A 19 16.62 -43.83 3.53
C LEU A 19 15.81 -42.88 2.62
N VAL A 20 15.07 -41.98 3.28
CA VAL A 20 14.87 -40.63 2.75
C VAL A 20 16.25 -39.96 2.73
N ASP A 21 16.71 -39.61 1.52
CA ASP A 21 18.02 -39.01 1.26
C ASP A 21 18.23 -37.72 2.08
N GLU A 22 19.03 -37.82 3.15
CA GLU A 22 19.43 -36.72 4.04
C GLU A 22 20.11 -35.55 3.29
N LYS A 23 20.56 -35.75 2.04
CA LYS A 23 21.13 -34.66 1.22
C LYS A 23 20.08 -33.69 0.70
N CYS A 24 18.82 -34.10 0.56
CA CYS A 24 17.78 -33.22 0.02
C CYS A 24 17.26 -32.19 1.06
N TYR A 25 17.41 -32.48 2.35
CA TYR A 25 17.00 -31.59 3.45
C TYR A 25 18.11 -30.61 3.90
N LYS A 26 19.40 -30.94 3.72
CA LYS A 26 20.51 -30.06 4.15
C LYS A 26 20.68 -28.78 3.32
N ASN A 27 20.01 -28.66 2.17
CA ASN A 27 20.15 -27.50 1.27
C ASN A 27 19.05 -26.42 1.41
N ARG A 28 18.16 -26.47 2.42
CA ARG A 28 17.06 -25.49 2.56
C ARG A 28 17.08 -24.62 3.82
N PHE A 29 18.08 -24.76 4.68
CA PHE A 29 18.25 -23.86 5.82
C PHE A 29 19.66 -23.28 5.77
N GLU A 30 19.79 -22.09 5.19
CA GLU A 30 20.96 -21.27 5.48
C GLU A 30 20.93 -20.96 6.99
N SER A 31 22.04 -21.25 7.68
CA SER A 31 22.21 -20.85 9.07
C SER A 31 22.08 -19.33 9.19
N ILE A 32 21.57 -18.81 10.31
CA ILE A 32 21.51 -17.36 10.60
C ILE A 32 22.86 -16.67 10.30
N THR A 33 23.97 -17.35 10.58
CA THR A 33 25.35 -16.89 10.31
C THR A 33 25.70 -16.76 8.83
N ALA A 34 25.06 -17.54 7.95
CA ALA A 34 25.23 -17.46 6.49
C ALA A 34 24.39 -16.33 5.89
N ILE A 35 23.20 -16.10 6.44
CA ILE A 35 22.37 -14.91 6.13
C ILE A 35 23.13 -13.64 6.55
N GLU A 36 23.71 -13.63 7.75
CA GLU A 36 24.53 -12.51 8.25
C GLU A 36 25.77 -12.23 7.38
N ARG A 37 26.48 -13.27 6.88
CA ARG A 37 27.60 -13.06 5.94
C ARG A 37 27.15 -12.49 4.59
N ARG A 38 26.05 -12.98 4.02
CA ARG A 38 25.49 -12.39 2.79
C ARG A 38 25.11 -10.92 3.01
N ARG A 39 24.65 -10.54 4.20
CA ARG A 39 24.31 -9.15 4.54
C ARG A 39 25.53 -8.23 4.49
N GLU A 40 26.68 -8.66 5.03
CA GLU A 40 27.94 -7.91 4.90
C GLU A 40 28.39 -7.78 3.44
N GLU A 41 28.27 -8.84 2.65
CA GLU A 41 28.62 -8.85 1.23
C GLU A 41 27.66 -8.02 0.35
N MET A 42 26.40 -7.85 0.78
CA MET A 42 25.38 -7.03 0.12
C MET A 42 25.32 -5.58 0.63
N GLY A 43 26.21 -5.18 1.54
CA GLY A 43 26.27 -3.80 2.07
C GLY A 43 25.16 -3.44 3.07
N LEU A 44 24.49 -4.43 3.65
CA LEU A 44 23.55 -4.26 4.75
C LEU A 44 24.36 -4.11 6.05
N HIS A 45 24.82 -2.89 6.33
CA HIS A 45 25.55 -2.59 7.55
C HIS A 45 24.70 -2.87 8.79
N GLU A 46 25.31 -3.46 9.83
CA GLU A 46 24.84 -3.27 11.20
C GLU A 46 24.68 -1.77 11.49
N ALA A 47 23.74 -1.43 12.38
CA ALA A 47 23.54 -0.06 12.83
C ALA A 47 24.91 0.57 13.13
N LYS A 48 25.30 1.58 12.33
CA LYS A 48 26.58 2.26 12.52
C LYS A 48 26.63 2.74 13.96
N ASP A 49 27.73 2.37 14.63
CA ASP A 49 28.08 2.83 15.95
C ASP A 49 27.89 4.37 16.02
N ALA A 50 27.23 4.82 17.08
CA ALA A 50 26.61 6.14 17.23
C ALA A 50 27.63 7.30 17.17
N GLY A 51 28.03 7.69 15.96
CA GLY A 51 28.67 8.97 15.68
C GLY A 51 27.62 10.07 15.64
N ALA A 52 27.50 10.82 16.74
CA ALA A 52 26.43 11.80 17.03
C ALA A 52 25.02 11.19 17.05
N ALA A 53 24.23 11.47 18.09
CA ALA A 53 22.85 11.01 18.16
C ALA A 53 22.05 11.64 17.00
N PHE A 54 21.78 10.87 15.96
CA PHE A 54 20.86 11.25 14.88
C PHE A 54 19.51 11.62 15.52
N ASN A 55 18.99 12.81 15.23
CA ASN A 55 17.80 13.36 15.86
C ASN A 55 16.83 14.02 14.86
N ASP A 56 17.08 13.88 13.56
CA ASP A 56 16.23 14.39 12.50
C ASP A 56 15.14 13.36 12.13
N TYR A 57 14.30 13.05 13.11
CA TYR A 57 13.14 12.18 12.96
C TYR A 57 12.07 12.53 14.01
N THR A 58 10.83 12.13 13.73
CA THR A 58 9.73 12.13 14.69
C THR A 58 9.02 10.78 14.59
N VAL A 59 9.23 9.92 15.59
CA VAL A 59 8.62 8.59 15.69
C VAL A 59 8.06 8.38 17.09
N ARG A 60 7.12 7.45 17.27
CA ARG A 60 6.47 7.20 18.57
C ARG A 60 7.47 6.85 19.67
N ASP A 61 8.33 5.87 19.39
CA ASP A 61 9.29 5.31 20.34
C ASP A 61 10.46 4.67 19.60
N ILE A 62 11.65 5.27 19.70
CA ILE A 62 12.86 4.78 19.04
C ILE A 62 13.33 3.43 19.60
N SER A 63 12.92 3.06 20.82
CA SER A 63 13.30 1.78 21.44
C SER A 63 12.71 0.56 20.72
N LEU A 64 11.67 0.77 19.89
CA LEU A 64 11.05 -0.27 19.07
C LEU A 64 11.90 -0.72 17.87
N ALA A 65 13.02 -0.05 17.59
CA ALA A 65 13.88 -0.31 16.43
C ALA A 65 14.35 -1.78 16.33
N ALA A 66 14.68 -2.41 17.46
CA ALA A 66 15.12 -3.80 17.48
C ALA A 66 14.01 -4.79 17.08
N TRP A 67 12.75 -4.47 17.40
CA TRP A 67 11.60 -5.25 16.94
C TRP A 67 11.34 -5.03 15.46
N GLY A 68 11.30 -3.77 15.01
CA GLY A 68 11.15 -3.45 13.58
C GLY A 68 12.21 -4.13 12.72
N ARG A 69 13.46 -4.15 13.17
CA ARG A 69 14.54 -4.84 12.47
C ARG A 69 14.29 -6.34 12.31
N LYS A 70 13.74 -7.01 13.33
CA LYS A 70 13.42 -8.45 13.26
C LYS A 70 12.31 -8.71 12.23
N GLU A 71 11.28 -7.88 12.19
CA GLU A 71 10.21 -8.01 11.19
C GLU A 71 10.69 -7.66 9.78
N MET A 72 11.58 -6.68 9.61
CA MET A 72 12.21 -6.38 8.32
C MET A 72 13.02 -7.58 7.79
N ILE A 73 13.75 -8.30 8.66
CA ILE A 73 14.48 -9.51 8.27
C ILE A 73 13.53 -10.62 7.78
N ILE A 74 12.36 -10.76 8.41
CA ILE A 74 11.33 -11.70 7.94
C ILE A 74 10.73 -11.21 6.62
N ALA A 75 10.44 -9.91 6.50
CA ALA A 75 9.89 -9.34 5.27
C ALA A 75 10.85 -9.48 4.10
N GLU A 76 12.16 -9.45 4.33
CA GLU A 76 13.19 -9.67 3.30
C GLU A 76 12.97 -10.96 2.51
N THR A 77 12.61 -12.06 3.20
CA THR A 77 12.37 -13.36 2.54
C THR A 77 11.08 -13.40 1.75
N GLU A 78 10.13 -12.53 2.10
CA GLU A 78 8.84 -12.37 1.44
C GLU A 78 8.83 -11.22 0.42
N MET A 79 9.98 -10.59 0.12
CA MET A 79 10.04 -9.46 -0.83
C MET A 79 11.02 -9.68 -1.99
N PRO A 80 10.83 -10.75 -2.78
CA PRO A 80 11.81 -11.16 -3.80
C PRO A 80 11.98 -10.14 -4.93
N GLY A 81 10.97 -9.34 -5.23
CA GLY A 81 11.04 -8.26 -6.23
C GLY A 81 12.07 -7.21 -5.82
N LEU A 82 11.96 -6.69 -4.59
CA LEU A 82 12.92 -5.74 -4.05
C LEU A 82 14.30 -6.35 -3.88
N MET A 83 14.39 -7.59 -3.37
CA MET A 83 15.69 -8.24 -3.14
C MET A 83 16.44 -8.50 -4.44
N ALA A 84 15.75 -8.92 -5.49
CA ALA A 84 16.37 -9.08 -6.80
C ALA A 84 16.84 -7.74 -7.40
N ILE A 85 16.08 -6.66 -7.20
CA ILE A 85 16.51 -5.31 -7.62
C ILE A 85 17.76 -4.87 -6.86
N ARG A 86 17.83 -5.12 -5.54
CA ARG A 86 19.05 -4.85 -4.75
C ARG A 86 20.24 -5.63 -5.29
N GLU A 87 20.09 -6.94 -5.49
CA GLU A 87 21.15 -7.80 -6.02
C GLU A 87 21.67 -7.28 -7.38
N GLU A 88 20.76 -6.87 -8.26
CA GLU A 88 21.09 -6.41 -9.60
C GLU A 88 21.76 -5.03 -9.61
N TYR A 89 21.29 -4.08 -8.80
CA TYR A 89 21.64 -2.66 -8.98
C TYR A 89 22.37 -2.01 -7.79
N ALA A 90 22.49 -2.66 -6.63
CA ALA A 90 23.19 -2.06 -5.48
C ALA A 90 24.68 -1.77 -5.78
N LYS A 91 25.31 -2.57 -6.66
CA LYS A 91 26.71 -2.36 -7.06
C LYS A 91 26.90 -1.12 -7.94
N THR A 92 25.94 -0.84 -8.83
CA THR A 92 26.01 0.29 -9.77
C THR A 92 25.47 1.58 -9.16
N ARG A 93 24.68 1.48 -8.08
CA ARG A 93 24.10 2.61 -7.33
C ARG A 93 23.43 3.65 -8.27
N PRO A 94 22.44 3.23 -9.07
CA PRO A 94 21.86 4.08 -10.12
C PRO A 94 21.16 5.33 -9.57
N LEU A 95 20.70 5.31 -8.32
CA LEU A 95 20.05 6.42 -7.65
C LEU A 95 21.04 7.31 -6.88
N LYS A 96 22.36 7.17 -7.09
CA LYS A 96 23.34 8.06 -6.47
C LYS A 96 23.08 9.52 -6.86
N GLY A 97 22.79 10.35 -5.85
CA GLY A 97 22.42 11.76 -6.02
C GLY A 97 20.92 12.01 -6.16
N ALA A 98 20.10 10.97 -6.13
CA ALA A 98 18.66 11.10 -5.94
C ALA A 98 18.39 11.50 -4.48
N ARG A 99 17.52 12.49 -4.31
CA ARG A 99 17.04 13.01 -3.04
C ARG A 99 15.54 12.85 -3.05
N ILE A 100 15.07 11.74 -2.48
CA ILE A 100 13.67 11.29 -2.57
C ILE A 100 12.90 11.76 -1.33
N ALA A 101 11.86 12.56 -1.56
CA ALA A 101 10.83 12.81 -0.56
C ALA A 101 9.72 11.76 -0.72
N GLY A 102 9.57 10.88 0.26
CA GLY A 102 8.57 9.82 0.26
C GLY A 102 7.37 10.17 1.13
N SER A 103 6.16 10.02 0.59
CA SER A 103 4.89 10.11 1.29
C SER A 103 4.09 8.84 1.01
N LEU A 104 4.24 7.86 1.88
CA LEU A 104 3.64 6.52 1.75
C LEU A 104 3.55 5.89 3.13
N HIS A 105 2.47 5.15 3.42
CA HIS A 105 2.27 4.39 4.65
C HIS A 105 3.58 3.83 5.24
N MET A 106 3.93 4.25 6.47
CA MET A 106 5.21 3.87 7.08
C MET A 106 5.14 2.49 7.75
N THR A 107 5.16 1.44 6.94
CA THR A 107 5.08 0.03 7.36
C THR A 107 6.43 -0.70 7.26
N ILE A 108 6.48 -1.96 7.71
CA ILE A 108 7.64 -2.85 7.51
C ILE A 108 7.95 -3.03 6.02
N GLN A 109 6.94 -3.16 5.18
CA GLN A 109 7.13 -3.29 3.73
C GLN A 109 7.78 -2.02 3.17
N THR A 110 7.32 -0.85 3.61
CA THR A 110 7.88 0.44 3.21
C THR A 110 9.29 0.64 3.73
N ALA A 111 9.60 0.17 4.93
CA ALA A 111 10.97 0.16 5.44
C ALA A 111 11.92 -0.63 4.51
N MET A 112 11.45 -1.75 3.93
CA MET A 112 12.21 -2.49 2.92
C MET A 112 12.36 -1.74 1.60
N LEU A 113 11.34 -1.00 1.16
CA LEU A 113 11.45 -0.09 0.01
C LEU A 113 12.49 1.01 0.26
N ILE A 114 12.41 1.70 1.41
CA ILE A 114 13.34 2.76 1.80
C ILE A 114 14.79 2.26 1.77
N GLU A 115 15.07 1.13 2.43
CA GLU A 115 16.42 0.55 2.43
C GLU A 115 16.86 0.09 1.03
N THR A 116 15.92 -0.28 0.15
CA THR A 116 16.23 -0.59 -1.25
C THR A 116 16.68 0.67 -1.97
N LEU A 117 15.93 1.76 -1.87
CA LEU A 117 16.28 3.05 -2.49
C LEU A 117 17.65 3.55 -1.99
N THR A 118 17.91 3.43 -0.68
CA THR A 118 19.21 3.79 -0.09
C THR A 118 20.34 2.90 -0.56
N ALA A 119 20.14 1.58 -0.65
CA ALA A 119 21.13 0.64 -1.21
C ALA A 119 21.47 0.96 -2.67
N LEU A 120 20.49 1.45 -3.44
CA LEU A 120 20.66 1.93 -4.80
C LEU A 120 21.31 3.33 -4.89
N GLY A 121 21.61 3.96 -3.76
CA GLY A 121 22.37 5.20 -3.67
C GLY A 121 21.55 6.46 -3.41
N ALA A 122 20.23 6.36 -3.24
CA ALA A 122 19.40 7.52 -2.91
C ALA A 122 19.62 7.98 -1.47
N GLU A 123 19.51 9.29 -1.25
CA GLU A 123 19.17 9.83 0.06
C GLU A 123 17.65 9.97 0.14
N VAL A 124 17.08 9.70 1.31
CA VAL A 124 15.62 9.53 1.48
C VAL A 124 15.16 10.27 2.74
N ARG A 125 14.00 10.91 2.67
CA ARG A 125 13.23 11.42 3.82
C ARG A 125 11.79 10.93 3.69
N TRP A 126 11.17 10.51 4.78
CA TRP A 126 9.87 9.83 4.71
C TRP A 126 8.83 10.36 5.69
N ALA A 127 7.58 10.41 5.24
CA ALA A 127 6.39 10.60 6.04
C ALA A 127 5.33 9.58 5.62
N SER A 128 4.38 9.31 6.52
CA SER A 128 3.22 8.49 6.19
C SER A 128 2.24 9.29 5.33
N CYS A 129 1.47 8.63 4.46
CA CYS A 129 0.34 9.24 3.74
C CYS A 129 -1.02 9.03 4.46
N ASN A 130 -1.01 8.45 5.67
CA ASN A 130 -2.22 8.30 6.47
C ASN A 130 -1.91 8.21 7.97
N ILE A 131 -2.67 8.95 8.78
CA ILE A 131 -2.40 9.10 10.21
C ILE A 131 -2.55 7.82 11.05
N PHE A 132 -3.21 6.77 10.56
CA PHE A 132 -3.39 5.50 11.29
C PHE A 132 -2.60 4.33 10.72
N SER A 133 -1.88 4.54 9.62
CA SER A 133 -1.24 3.46 8.87
C SER A 133 0.18 3.10 9.31
N THR A 134 0.84 3.99 10.06
CA THR A 134 2.22 3.77 10.51
C THR A 134 2.33 2.55 11.42
N GLN A 135 3.38 1.77 11.21
CA GLN A 135 3.85 0.77 12.15
C GLN A 135 5.03 1.36 12.93
N ASP A 136 4.81 1.70 14.20
CA ASP A 136 5.78 2.48 14.98
C ASP A 136 7.15 1.78 15.11
N HIS A 137 7.18 0.45 15.16
CA HIS A 137 8.42 -0.32 15.18
C HIS A 137 9.16 -0.29 13.84
N ALA A 138 8.45 -0.23 12.71
CA ALA A 138 9.05 -0.03 11.39
C ALA A 138 9.67 1.36 11.27
N ALA A 139 8.91 2.41 11.65
CA ALA A 139 9.40 3.79 11.69
C ALA A 139 10.65 3.93 12.57
N ALA A 140 10.65 3.33 13.77
CA ALA A 140 11.81 3.31 14.66
C ALA A 140 13.02 2.61 14.05
N ALA A 141 12.83 1.48 13.35
CA ALA A 141 13.94 0.74 12.72
C ALA A 141 14.60 1.53 11.58
N VAL A 142 13.81 2.28 10.81
CA VAL A 142 14.33 3.17 9.75
C VAL A 142 15.03 4.39 10.33
N ALA A 143 14.44 5.03 11.35
CA ALA A 143 15.05 6.16 12.05
C ALA A 143 16.38 5.77 12.73
N ALA A 144 16.44 4.60 13.38
CA ALA A 144 17.67 4.07 13.99
C ALA A 144 18.76 3.73 12.95
N ALA A 145 18.41 3.54 11.68
CA ALA A 145 19.37 3.38 10.58
C ALA A 145 19.92 4.73 10.07
N GLY A 146 19.53 5.86 10.67
CA GLY A 146 19.98 7.20 10.29
C GLY A 146 19.21 7.81 9.11
N ILE A 147 18.02 7.30 8.81
CA ILE A 147 17.16 7.80 7.73
C ILE A 147 16.03 8.64 8.35
N PRO A 148 15.83 9.90 7.92
CA PRO A 148 14.76 10.76 8.44
C PRO A 148 13.36 10.20 8.19
N VAL A 149 12.61 9.98 9.27
CA VAL A 149 11.21 9.52 9.25
C VAL A 149 10.38 10.39 10.18
N PHE A 150 9.25 10.88 9.68
CA PHE A 150 8.28 11.71 10.40
C PHE A 150 6.93 11.04 10.32
N ALA A 151 6.69 10.06 11.20
CA ALA A 151 5.48 9.26 11.17
C ALA A 151 5.29 8.52 12.50
N PHE A 152 4.07 8.52 13.01
CA PHE A 152 3.65 7.57 14.04
C PHE A 152 2.15 7.28 13.98
N LYS A 153 1.73 6.13 14.50
CA LYS A 153 0.32 5.73 14.46
C LYS A 153 -0.51 6.62 15.39
N GLY A 154 -1.53 7.27 14.84
CA GLY A 154 -2.41 8.19 15.56
C GLY A 154 -1.86 9.61 15.71
N GLU A 155 -1.02 10.05 14.78
CA GLU A 155 -0.66 11.47 14.65
C GLU A 155 -1.88 12.34 14.31
N SER A 156 -1.90 13.59 14.76
CA SER A 156 -2.96 14.53 14.41
C SER A 156 -2.85 15.01 12.96
N LEU A 157 -3.92 15.57 12.39
CA LEU A 157 -3.87 16.19 11.06
C LEU A 157 -2.89 17.38 10.99
N ALA A 158 -2.66 18.08 12.11
CA ALA A 158 -1.66 19.13 12.18
C ALA A 158 -0.24 18.57 12.09
N GLU A 159 0.03 17.47 12.79
CA GLU A 159 1.31 16.76 12.73
C GLU A 159 1.53 16.15 11.34
N TYR A 160 0.53 15.51 10.77
CA TYR A 160 0.54 14.94 9.42
C TYR A 160 1.07 15.95 8.40
N TRP A 161 0.45 17.13 8.29
CA TRP A 161 0.87 18.14 7.33
C TRP A 161 2.22 18.78 7.66
N GLU A 162 2.60 18.89 8.94
CA GLU A 162 3.96 19.30 9.29
C GLU A 162 5.00 18.25 8.88
N PHE A 163 4.69 16.95 9.04
CA PHE A 163 5.55 15.84 8.60
C PHE A 163 5.70 15.81 7.08
N THR A 164 4.62 16.08 6.33
CA THR A 164 4.69 16.26 4.87
C THR A 164 5.56 17.45 4.47
N HIS A 165 5.71 18.50 5.29
CA HIS A 165 6.73 19.54 5.04
C HIS A 165 8.14 19.03 5.35
N LYS A 166 8.33 18.26 6.42
CA LYS A 166 9.64 17.77 6.88
C LYS A 166 10.37 16.91 5.85
N ILE A 167 9.67 16.20 4.98
CA ILE A 167 10.29 15.42 3.89
C ILE A 167 10.93 16.30 2.79
N PHE A 168 10.57 17.59 2.73
CA PHE A 168 11.17 18.58 1.82
C PHE A 168 12.26 19.44 2.49
N GLU A 169 12.49 19.30 3.80
CA GLU A 169 13.52 20.06 4.54
C GLU A 169 14.82 19.26 4.63
N TRP A 170 15.80 19.54 3.77
CA TRP A 170 17.04 18.77 3.71
C TRP A 170 18.14 19.38 4.58
N HIS A 171 18.99 18.52 5.15
CA HIS A 171 20.03 18.86 6.14
C HIS A 171 21.04 19.91 5.66
N ASP A 172 21.26 20.02 4.34
CA ASP A 172 22.15 21.00 3.70
C ASP A 172 21.44 22.32 3.30
N GLY A 173 20.16 22.48 3.68
CA GLY A 173 19.30 23.58 3.21
C GLY A 173 18.85 23.43 1.75
N GLY A 174 19.12 22.27 1.14
CA GLY A 174 18.68 21.90 -0.20
C GLY A 174 17.21 21.50 -0.25
N ALA A 175 16.83 20.90 -1.37
CA ALA A 175 15.49 20.39 -1.66
C ALA A 175 15.57 18.98 -2.25
N PRO A 176 14.52 18.16 -2.14
CA PRO A 176 14.46 16.89 -2.84
C PRO A 176 14.42 17.14 -4.34
N ASN A 177 14.89 16.17 -5.12
CA ASN A 177 14.82 16.21 -6.58
C ASN A 177 13.89 15.13 -7.16
N MET A 178 13.25 14.34 -6.31
CA MET A 178 12.34 13.25 -6.66
C MET A 178 11.24 13.16 -5.59
N ILE A 179 10.03 12.78 -6.01
CA ILE A 179 8.93 12.44 -5.10
C ILE A 179 8.55 10.98 -5.32
N LEU A 180 8.30 10.25 -4.23
CA LEU A 180 7.60 8.97 -4.25
C LEU A 180 6.32 9.16 -3.43
N ASP A 181 5.17 9.02 -4.07
CA ASP A 181 3.88 9.43 -3.53
C ASP A 181 2.86 8.28 -3.56
N ASP A 182 1.98 8.30 -2.58
CA ASP A 182 0.84 7.40 -2.41
C ASP A 182 -0.33 8.27 -1.92
N GLY A 183 -1.27 8.55 -2.82
CA GLY A 183 -2.40 9.45 -2.59
C GLY A 183 -2.23 10.84 -3.18
N GLY A 184 -0.99 11.22 -3.51
CA GLY A 184 -0.66 12.48 -4.17
C GLY A 184 -0.53 13.68 -3.22
N ASP A 185 -0.40 13.46 -1.91
CA ASP A 185 -0.39 14.55 -0.91
C ASP A 185 0.92 15.33 -0.89
N ALA A 186 2.08 14.68 -1.08
CA ALA A 186 3.35 15.38 -1.21
C ALA A 186 3.37 16.24 -2.49
N THR A 187 2.82 15.69 -3.58
CA THR A 187 2.65 16.39 -4.84
C THR A 187 1.69 17.57 -4.71
N LEU A 188 0.52 17.35 -4.09
CA LEU A 188 -0.49 18.37 -3.83
C LEU A 188 0.10 19.51 -3.01
N LEU A 189 0.84 19.21 -1.93
CA LEU A 189 1.45 20.21 -1.07
C LEU A 189 2.36 21.17 -1.86
N LEU A 190 3.24 20.64 -2.70
CA LEU A 190 4.11 21.49 -3.52
C LEU A 190 3.34 22.26 -4.58
N HIS A 191 2.36 21.62 -5.24
CA HIS A 191 1.57 22.28 -6.29
C HIS A 191 0.74 23.42 -5.70
N LEU A 192 -0.11 23.13 -4.71
CA LEU A 192 -0.99 24.10 -4.06
C LEU A 192 -0.19 25.18 -3.34
N GLY A 193 0.86 24.82 -2.60
CA GLY A 193 1.71 25.79 -1.91
C GLY A 193 2.38 26.77 -2.86
N SER A 194 2.88 26.33 -4.02
CA SER A 194 3.48 27.26 -4.99
C SER A 194 2.47 28.03 -5.84
N ASP A 195 1.20 27.63 -5.85
CA ASP A 195 0.12 28.46 -6.36
C ASP A 195 -0.29 29.52 -5.32
N ALA A 196 -0.34 29.14 -4.03
CA ALA A 196 -0.62 30.04 -2.91
C ALA A 196 0.46 31.13 -2.70
N GLU A 197 1.71 30.85 -3.09
CA GLU A 197 2.78 31.88 -3.16
C GLU A 197 2.44 33.03 -4.12
N LYS A 198 1.65 32.77 -5.17
CA LYS A 198 1.24 33.78 -6.16
C LYS A 198 -0.13 34.36 -5.82
N ASP A 199 -1.03 33.51 -5.35
CA ASP A 199 -2.40 33.84 -5.02
C ASP A 199 -2.82 33.15 -3.71
N PRO A 200 -2.70 33.82 -2.55
CA PRO A 200 -3.12 33.26 -1.27
C PRO A 200 -4.60 32.89 -1.18
N SER A 201 -5.46 33.31 -2.12
CA SER A 201 -6.89 32.99 -2.09
C SER A 201 -7.19 31.51 -2.32
N VAL A 202 -6.27 30.76 -2.95
CA VAL A 202 -6.43 29.33 -3.22
C VAL A 202 -6.44 28.46 -1.95
N ILE A 203 -6.01 29.01 -0.82
CA ILE A 203 -6.04 28.37 0.51
C ILE A 203 -6.96 29.09 1.51
N ALA A 204 -7.88 29.94 1.02
CA ALA A 204 -8.74 30.74 1.90
C ALA A 204 -10.04 30.06 2.33
N ASN A 205 -10.53 29.09 1.55
CA ASN A 205 -11.87 28.51 1.72
C ASN A 205 -11.82 26.97 1.82
N PRO A 206 -11.42 26.40 2.97
CA PRO A 206 -11.38 24.95 3.15
C PRO A 206 -12.80 24.36 3.15
N THR A 207 -12.95 23.22 2.48
CA THR A 207 -14.22 22.51 2.28
C THR A 207 -14.39 21.30 3.21
N CYS A 208 -13.29 20.78 3.75
CA CYS A 208 -13.27 19.69 4.73
C CYS A 208 -12.26 19.98 5.85
N GLU A 209 -12.28 19.15 6.90
CA GLU A 209 -11.36 19.28 8.04
C GLU A 209 -9.89 19.15 7.62
N GLU A 210 -9.57 18.19 6.75
CA GLU A 210 -8.19 17.98 6.28
C GLU A 210 -7.64 19.21 5.54
N GLU A 211 -8.46 19.85 4.69
CA GLU A 211 -8.11 21.10 4.02
C GLU A 211 -7.87 22.25 5.02
N GLN A 212 -8.59 22.31 6.14
CA GLN A 212 -8.35 23.33 7.16
C GLN A 212 -6.91 23.23 7.70
N TYR A 213 -6.43 22.01 7.99
CA TYR A 213 -5.08 21.78 8.47
C TYR A 213 -4.02 21.97 7.37
N LEU A 214 -4.28 21.51 6.15
CA LEU A 214 -3.41 21.73 5.00
C LEU A 214 -3.21 23.23 4.74
N PHE A 215 -4.30 23.99 4.66
CA PHE A 215 -4.28 25.41 4.33
C PHE A 215 -3.60 26.21 5.44
N ALA A 216 -3.86 25.85 6.71
CA ALA A 216 -3.16 26.45 7.85
C ALA A 216 -1.65 26.16 7.81
N ALA A 217 -1.24 24.92 7.49
CA ALA A 217 0.16 24.55 7.34
C ALA A 217 0.84 25.32 6.19
N ILE A 218 0.15 25.48 5.06
CA ILE A 218 0.64 26.29 3.94
C ILE A 218 0.78 27.75 4.33
N GLY A 219 -0.26 28.35 4.91
CA GLY A 219 -0.22 29.76 5.36
C GLY A 219 0.90 30.05 6.35
N LYS A 220 1.13 29.14 7.30
CA LYS A 220 2.27 29.19 8.23
C LYS A 220 3.59 29.19 7.46
N ARG A 221 3.80 28.26 6.53
CA ARG A 221 5.05 28.14 5.77
C ARG A 221 5.30 29.33 4.84
N LEU A 222 4.26 29.87 4.20
CA LEU A 222 4.36 31.09 3.38
C LEU A 222 4.88 32.27 4.20
N THR A 223 4.46 32.38 5.46
CA THR A 223 4.91 33.44 6.38
C THR A 223 6.35 33.22 6.84
N GLU A 224 6.72 31.98 7.18
CA GLU A 224 8.05 31.66 7.71
C GLU A 224 9.15 31.60 6.63
N LYS A 225 8.81 31.10 5.43
CA LYS A 225 9.75 30.83 4.34
C LYS A 225 9.14 31.22 2.98
N PRO A 226 9.06 32.52 2.64
CA PRO A 226 8.56 32.96 1.34
C PRO A 226 9.34 32.36 0.16
N GLY A 227 8.63 31.86 -0.86
CA GLY A 227 9.23 31.25 -2.07
C GLY A 227 9.76 29.82 -1.87
N TRP A 228 9.47 29.18 -0.72
CA TRP A 228 9.94 27.84 -0.41
C TRP A 228 9.33 26.76 -1.32
N TYR A 229 8.03 26.83 -1.62
CA TYR A 229 7.35 25.83 -2.42
C TYR A 229 7.79 25.88 -3.88
N SER A 230 7.84 27.06 -4.49
CA SER A 230 8.26 27.19 -5.90
C SER A 230 9.72 26.76 -6.09
N LYS A 231 10.60 27.07 -5.14
CA LYS A 231 11.99 26.61 -5.14
C LYS A 231 12.08 25.08 -5.03
N ALA A 232 11.31 24.47 -4.13
CA ALA A 232 11.28 23.01 -3.99
C ALA A 232 10.72 22.33 -5.25
N ALA A 233 9.57 22.81 -5.76
CA ALA A 233 8.91 22.27 -6.95
C ALA A 233 9.80 22.37 -8.20
N ALA A 234 10.55 23.46 -8.36
CA ALA A 234 11.48 23.63 -9.48
C ALA A 234 12.66 22.65 -9.46
N ASN A 235 12.98 22.05 -8.30
CA ASN A 235 14.05 21.08 -8.16
C ASN A 235 13.59 19.63 -8.43
N ILE A 236 12.28 19.37 -8.44
CA ILE A 236 11.71 18.04 -8.68
C ILE A 236 11.87 17.66 -10.15
N LYS A 237 12.54 16.53 -10.39
CA LYS A 237 12.71 15.92 -11.71
C LYS A 237 11.51 15.06 -12.11
N GLY A 238 10.76 14.56 -11.14
CA GLY A 238 9.50 13.86 -11.36
C GLY A 238 8.97 13.17 -10.11
N VAL A 239 7.77 12.60 -10.25
CA VAL A 239 7.06 11.85 -9.21
C VAL A 239 6.69 10.45 -9.67
N THR A 240 6.68 9.49 -8.76
CA THR A 240 6.10 8.16 -8.98
C THR A 240 4.93 7.98 -8.01
N GLU A 241 3.74 7.68 -8.53
CA GLU A 241 2.50 7.63 -7.75
C GLU A 241 1.85 6.24 -7.77
N GLU A 242 1.57 5.71 -6.59
CA GLU A 242 1.15 4.32 -6.39
C GLU A 242 -0.35 4.06 -6.53
N THR A 243 -1.20 5.05 -6.26
CA THR A 243 -2.64 4.82 -6.03
C THR A 243 -3.51 5.39 -7.12
N THR A 244 -4.68 4.77 -7.31
CA THR A 244 -5.71 5.27 -8.23
C THR A 244 -6.09 6.72 -7.94
N THR A 245 -6.19 7.08 -6.65
CA THR A 245 -6.59 8.42 -6.24
C THR A 245 -5.53 9.47 -6.55
N GLY A 246 -4.26 9.22 -6.21
CA GLY A 246 -3.18 10.12 -6.56
C GLY A 246 -2.98 10.22 -8.07
N VAL A 247 -3.10 9.10 -8.80
CA VAL A 247 -3.07 9.09 -10.27
C VAL A 247 -4.17 9.95 -10.88
N HIS A 248 -5.39 9.88 -10.35
CA HIS A 248 -6.50 10.74 -10.81
C HIS A 248 -6.17 12.23 -10.60
N ARG A 249 -5.58 12.59 -9.45
CA ARG A 249 -5.10 13.96 -9.19
C ARG A 249 -4.05 14.39 -10.22
N LEU A 250 -3.10 13.52 -10.56
CA LEU A 250 -2.07 13.79 -11.58
C LEU A 250 -2.66 14.02 -12.98
N TYR A 251 -3.60 13.16 -13.41
CA TYR A 251 -4.28 13.34 -14.70
C TYR A 251 -5.10 14.63 -14.74
N GLU A 252 -5.80 14.99 -13.66
CA GLU A 252 -6.53 16.25 -13.56
C GLU A 252 -5.61 17.47 -13.63
N MET A 253 -4.46 17.43 -12.93
CA MET A 253 -3.44 18.49 -13.03
C MET A 253 -2.88 18.60 -14.44
N HIS A 254 -2.60 17.47 -15.10
CA HIS A 254 -2.09 17.47 -16.47
C HIS A 254 -3.10 18.05 -17.45
N LYS A 255 -4.38 17.64 -17.36
CA LYS A 255 -5.47 18.14 -18.20
C LYS A 255 -5.71 19.64 -18.02
N LYS A 256 -5.51 20.17 -16.82
CA LYS A 256 -5.60 21.61 -16.51
C LYS A 256 -4.33 22.38 -16.88
N GLY A 257 -3.26 21.72 -17.28
CA GLY A 257 -1.96 22.33 -17.55
C GLY A 257 -1.24 22.85 -16.29
N THR A 258 -1.61 22.36 -15.11
CA THR A 258 -1.05 22.79 -13.83
C THR A 258 0.01 21.82 -13.27
N LEU A 259 0.15 20.62 -13.85
CA LEU A 259 1.21 19.67 -13.50
C LEU A 259 2.59 20.29 -13.75
N LYS A 260 3.46 20.29 -12.74
CA LYS A 260 4.75 21.02 -12.77
C LYS A 260 5.95 20.15 -13.22
N PHE A 261 5.85 18.83 -13.09
CA PHE A 261 6.93 17.88 -13.41
C PHE A 261 6.35 16.55 -13.93
N PRO A 262 7.12 15.73 -14.68
CA PRO A 262 6.66 14.44 -15.18
C PRO A 262 6.28 13.48 -14.04
N ALA A 263 5.30 12.64 -14.30
CA ALA A 263 4.81 11.64 -13.36
C ALA A 263 4.78 10.26 -13.99
N ILE A 264 5.17 9.24 -13.22
CA ILE A 264 4.92 7.84 -13.55
C ILE A 264 3.78 7.32 -12.68
N ASN A 265 2.69 6.96 -13.34
CA ASN A 265 1.57 6.20 -12.80
C ASN A 265 2.03 4.74 -12.60
N VAL A 266 2.36 4.42 -11.35
CA VAL A 266 2.73 3.07 -10.92
C VAL A 266 1.48 2.23 -10.63
N ASN A 267 0.36 2.88 -10.27
CA ASN A 267 -0.89 2.18 -10.00
C ASN A 267 -1.31 1.26 -11.17
N ASP A 268 -1.20 1.76 -12.39
CA ASP A 268 -1.66 1.08 -13.60
C ASP A 268 -0.63 0.12 -14.20
N SER A 269 0.53 -0.05 -13.56
CA SER A 269 1.29 -1.29 -13.74
C SER A 269 0.40 -2.47 -13.36
N VAL A 270 0.48 -3.53 -14.14
CA VAL A 270 -0.42 -4.67 -13.97
C VAL A 270 -0.01 -5.47 -12.76
N THR A 271 1.29 -5.63 -12.54
CA THR A 271 1.83 -6.23 -11.31
C THR A 271 1.58 -5.39 -10.07
N LYS A 272 1.05 -4.16 -10.20
CA LYS A 272 0.47 -3.37 -9.12
C LYS A 272 -1.05 -3.59 -9.08
N SER A 273 -1.81 -2.97 -9.98
CA SER A 273 -3.29 -2.97 -9.96
C SER A 273 -3.93 -4.36 -9.83
N LYS A 274 -3.46 -5.36 -10.57
CA LYS A 274 -4.06 -6.71 -10.56
C LYS A 274 -3.56 -7.62 -9.45
N PHE A 275 -2.60 -7.16 -8.65
CA PHE A 275 -2.05 -7.93 -7.55
C PHE A 275 -2.30 -7.26 -6.21
N ASP A 276 -1.77 -6.05 -6.03
CA ASP A 276 -1.94 -5.23 -4.84
C ASP A 276 -3.42 -5.01 -4.52
N ASN A 277 -4.13 -4.35 -5.44
CA ASN A 277 -5.51 -3.94 -5.18
C ASN A 277 -6.45 -5.16 -5.08
N ILE A 278 -6.17 -6.28 -5.75
CA ILE A 278 -7.01 -7.48 -5.69
C ILE A 278 -6.58 -8.39 -4.54
N TYR A 279 -5.37 -8.96 -4.60
CA TYR A 279 -4.91 -9.97 -3.65
C TYR A 279 -4.52 -9.36 -2.30
N GLY A 280 -3.92 -8.18 -2.28
CA GLY A 280 -3.61 -7.47 -1.03
C GLY A 280 -4.87 -7.14 -0.24
N CYS A 281 -5.90 -6.58 -0.90
CA CYS A 281 -7.18 -6.31 -0.24
C CYS A 281 -7.92 -7.61 0.14
N ARG A 282 -7.79 -8.67 -0.67
CA ARG A 282 -8.38 -9.98 -0.36
C ARG A 282 -7.86 -10.58 0.95
N GLU A 283 -6.59 -10.36 1.27
CA GLU A 283 -6.01 -10.83 2.53
C GLU A 283 -6.25 -9.84 3.68
N SER A 284 -6.01 -8.55 3.44
CA SER A 284 -5.91 -7.55 4.51
C SER A 284 -7.24 -6.95 4.97
N LEU A 285 -8.30 -6.94 4.13
CA LEU A 285 -9.62 -6.46 4.56
C LEU A 285 -10.11 -7.25 5.77
N MET A 286 -10.07 -8.57 5.64
CA MET A 286 -10.59 -9.44 6.69
C MET A 286 -9.72 -9.40 7.94
N ASP A 287 -8.41 -9.24 7.79
CA ASP A 287 -7.51 -9.03 8.93
C ASP A 287 -7.92 -7.78 9.73
N GLY A 288 -8.12 -6.65 9.06
CA GLY A 288 -8.58 -5.40 9.68
C GLY A 288 -9.91 -5.55 10.43
N ILE A 289 -10.94 -6.11 9.78
CA ILE A 289 -12.25 -6.32 10.40
C ILE A 289 -12.17 -7.30 11.57
N LYS A 290 -11.40 -8.39 11.46
CA LYS A 290 -11.23 -9.38 12.52
C LYS A 290 -10.52 -8.79 13.73
N ARG A 291 -9.36 -8.15 13.56
CA ARG A 291 -8.64 -7.53 14.67
C ARG A 291 -9.47 -6.45 15.36
N ALA A 292 -10.30 -5.73 14.61
CA ALA A 292 -11.18 -4.73 15.16
C ALA A 292 -12.33 -5.33 15.98
N THR A 293 -13.01 -6.36 15.46
CA THR A 293 -14.36 -6.73 15.95
C THR A 293 -14.52 -8.19 16.37
N ASP A 294 -13.58 -9.07 16.02
CA ASP A 294 -13.66 -10.52 16.19
C ASP A 294 -14.97 -11.15 15.63
N VAL A 295 -15.68 -10.43 14.76
CA VAL A 295 -17.03 -10.79 14.30
C VAL A 295 -17.02 -12.09 13.50
N MET A 296 -17.99 -12.98 13.75
CA MET A 296 -18.23 -14.12 12.86
C MET A 296 -18.80 -13.65 11.52
N VAL A 297 -18.15 -14.03 10.41
CA VAL A 297 -18.48 -13.57 9.04
C VAL A 297 -19.44 -14.52 8.34
N ALA A 298 -19.28 -15.83 8.54
CA ALA A 298 -20.13 -16.83 7.91
C ALA A 298 -21.62 -16.57 8.21
N GLY A 299 -22.43 -16.57 7.14
CA GLY A 299 -23.87 -16.30 7.21
C GLY A 299 -24.27 -14.81 7.26
N LYS A 300 -23.35 -13.89 7.54
CA LYS A 300 -23.61 -12.44 7.51
C LYS A 300 -23.83 -11.94 6.09
N VAL A 301 -24.58 -10.85 5.96
CA VAL A 301 -24.67 -10.08 4.72
C VAL A 301 -23.58 -9.00 4.76
N ALA A 302 -22.64 -9.07 3.81
CA ALA A 302 -21.57 -8.10 3.64
C ALA A 302 -21.78 -7.34 2.33
N VAL A 303 -21.90 -6.01 2.42
CA VAL A 303 -22.09 -5.12 1.27
C VAL A 303 -20.75 -4.49 0.92
N ILE A 304 -20.29 -4.73 -0.30
CA ILE A 304 -19.09 -4.14 -0.88
C ILE A 304 -19.52 -3.03 -1.85
N CYS A 305 -19.22 -1.79 -1.51
CA CYS A 305 -19.56 -0.64 -2.34
C CYS A 305 -18.42 -0.39 -3.34
N GLY A 306 -18.68 -0.64 -4.63
CA GLY A 306 -17.67 -0.65 -5.68
C GLY A 306 -17.17 -2.06 -6.00
N TYR A 307 -16.91 -2.31 -7.28
CA TYR A 307 -16.44 -3.59 -7.82
C TYR A 307 -15.31 -3.41 -8.84
N GLY A 308 -14.49 -2.37 -8.61
CA GLY A 308 -13.15 -2.25 -9.16
C GLY A 308 -12.20 -3.32 -8.62
N ASP A 309 -10.89 -3.15 -8.78
CA ASP A 309 -9.92 -4.17 -8.35
C ASP A 309 -9.94 -4.41 -6.83
N VAL A 310 -10.06 -3.33 -6.02
CA VAL A 310 -10.25 -3.41 -4.57
C VAL A 310 -11.54 -4.16 -4.21
N GLY A 311 -12.67 -3.74 -4.78
CA GLY A 311 -13.98 -4.36 -4.54
C GLY A 311 -14.03 -5.84 -4.91
N LYS A 312 -13.34 -6.24 -5.99
CA LYS A 312 -13.17 -7.66 -6.38
C LYS A 312 -12.43 -8.45 -5.30
N GLY A 313 -11.29 -7.95 -4.83
CA GLY A 313 -10.52 -8.57 -3.74
C GLY A 313 -11.34 -8.72 -2.45
N CYS A 314 -12.02 -7.65 -2.06
CA CYS A 314 -12.88 -7.58 -0.87
C CYS A 314 -14.04 -8.58 -0.96
N SER A 315 -14.70 -8.66 -2.12
CA SER A 315 -15.81 -9.59 -2.37
C SER A 315 -15.35 -11.04 -2.29
N GLN A 316 -14.19 -11.36 -2.87
CA GLN A 316 -13.59 -12.70 -2.79
C GLN A 316 -13.26 -13.09 -1.35
N ALA A 317 -12.71 -12.18 -0.54
CA ALA A 317 -12.37 -12.43 0.86
C ALA A 317 -13.61 -12.77 1.70
N MET A 318 -14.65 -11.94 1.59
CA MET A 318 -15.91 -12.13 2.30
C MET A 318 -16.60 -13.43 1.87
N ARG A 319 -16.62 -13.72 0.56
CA ARG A 319 -17.18 -14.96 0.01
C ARG A 319 -16.41 -16.19 0.50
N GLY A 320 -15.08 -16.11 0.59
CA GLY A 320 -14.22 -17.17 1.11
C GLY A 320 -14.52 -17.56 2.56
N LEU A 321 -14.99 -16.60 3.37
CA LEU A 321 -15.49 -16.82 4.73
C LEU A 321 -17.01 -17.07 4.81
N GLN A 322 -17.63 -17.42 3.68
CA GLN A 322 -19.04 -17.76 3.56
C GLN A 322 -20.02 -16.64 3.96
N ALA A 323 -19.64 -15.37 3.74
CA ALA A 323 -20.59 -14.26 3.77
C ALA A 323 -21.53 -14.32 2.56
N GLN A 324 -22.73 -13.76 2.73
CA GLN A 324 -23.62 -13.40 1.63
C GLN A 324 -23.17 -12.04 1.09
N VAL A 325 -22.37 -12.06 0.03
CA VAL A 325 -21.77 -10.84 -0.54
C VAL A 325 -22.76 -10.14 -1.48
N TRP A 326 -23.06 -8.89 -1.15
CA TRP A 326 -23.82 -7.96 -1.97
C TRP A 326 -22.87 -6.88 -2.49
N VAL A 327 -23.12 -6.39 -3.70
CA VAL A 327 -22.28 -5.38 -4.35
C VAL A 327 -23.13 -4.20 -4.76
N THR A 328 -22.63 -2.98 -4.57
CA THR A 328 -23.20 -1.78 -5.20
C THR A 328 -22.27 -1.30 -6.29
N GLU A 329 -22.81 -0.98 -7.47
CA GLU A 329 -22.00 -0.50 -8.59
C GLU A 329 -22.76 0.50 -9.44
N ILE A 330 -22.02 1.48 -9.96
CA ILE A 330 -22.48 2.47 -10.92
C ILE A 330 -22.05 2.11 -12.35
N ASP A 331 -20.92 1.40 -12.50
CA ASP A 331 -20.44 0.97 -13.80
C ASP A 331 -21.14 -0.35 -14.19
N PRO A 332 -21.89 -0.39 -15.31
CA PRO A 332 -22.62 -1.59 -15.72
C PRO A 332 -21.69 -2.76 -16.09
N ILE A 333 -20.44 -2.51 -16.51
CA ILE A 333 -19.45 -3.56 -16.80
C ILE A 333 -19.02 -4.21 -15.49
N CYS A 334 -18.65 -3.41 -14.48
CA CYS A 334 -18.29 -3.92 -13.16
C CYS A 334 -19.47 -4.63 -12.48
N ALA A 335 -20.68 -4.07 -12.57
CA ALA A 335 -21.91 -4.70 -12.05
C ALA A 335 -22.19 -6.05 -12.73
N LEU A 336 -22.03 -6.13 -14.06
CA LEU A 336 -22.19 -7.38 -14.79
C LEU A 336 -21.15 -8.41 -14.34
N GLN A 337 -19.88 -8.01 -14.16
CA GLN A 337 -18.86 -8.90 -13.60
C GLN A 337 -19.27 -9.43 -12.21
N ALA A 338 -19.71 -8.57 -11.30
CA ALA A 338 -20.16 -8.98 -9.97
C ALA A 338 -21.32 -9.98 -10.02
N ALA A 339 -22.30 -9.75 -10.90
CA ALA A 339 -23.42 -10.64 -11.11
C ALA A 339 -22.98 -12.01 -11.68
N MET A 340 -22.00 -12.04 -12.59
CA MET A 340 -21.46 -13.28 -13.17
C MET A 340 -20.65 -14.11 -12.17
N GLU A 341 -20.06 -13.48 -11.15
CA GLU A 341 -19.43 -14.16 -10.01
C GLU A 341 -20.46 -14.65 -8.95
N GLY A 342 -21.76 -14.39 -9.18
CA GLY A 342 -22.85 -14.82 -8.32
C GLY A 342 -23.14 -13.89 -7.14
N TYR A 343 -22.60 -12.67 -7.13
CA TYR A 343 -22.94 -11.66 -6.13
C TYR A 343 -24.26 -10.97 -6.47
N LYS A 344 -25.02 -10.62 -5.43
CA LYS A 344 -26.25 -9.85 -5.61
C LYS A 344 -25.89 -8.37 -5.80
N VAL A 345 -26.19 -7.81 -6.97
CA VAL A 345 -26.01 -6.37 -7.21
C VAL A 345 -27.24 -5.62 -6.71
N VAL A 346 -27.04 -4.66 -5.81
CA VAL A 346 -28.10 -3.89 -5.13
C VAL A 346 -27.70 -2.41 -4.99
N THR A 347 -28.64 -1.56 -4.57
CA THR A 347 -28.33 -0.17 -4.18
C THR A 347 -28.04 -0.09 -2.68
N MET A 348 -27.38 0.98 -2.24
CA MET A 348 -27.13 1.21 -0.82
C MET A 348 -28.42 1.41 -0.02
N GLU A 349 -29.42 2.08 -0.60
CA GLU A 349 -30.74 2.29 0.01
C GLU A 349 -31.45 0.96 0.26
N TYR A 350 -31.30 0.00 -0.65
CA TYR A 350 -31.85 -1.34 -0.44
C TYR A 350 -31.12 -2.10 0.66
N ALA A 351 -29.80 -1.93 0.75
CA ALA A 351 -28.96 -2.75 1.62
C ALA A 351 -28.84 -2.23 3.07
N ALA A 352 -29.02 -0.91 3.28
CA ALA A 352 -28.72 -0.23 4.53
C ALA A 352 -29.39 -0.89 5.75
N ASP A 353 -30.67 -1.20 5.72
CA ASP A 353 -31.44 -1.82 6.82
C ASP A 353 -31.32 -3.37 6.87
N LYS A 354 -30.61 -4.00 5.93
CA LYS A 354 -30.57 -5.46 5.75
C LYS A 354 -29.21 -6.08 5.97
N ALA A 355 -28.13 -5.35 5.76
CA ALA A 355 -26.77 -5.89 5.88
C ALA A 355 -26.19 -5.76 7.28
N ASP A 356 -25.10 -6.49 7.52
CA ASP A 356 -24.43 -6.57 8.82
C ASP A 356 -23.02 -5.92 8.76
N ILE A 357 -22.37 -5.97 7.59
CA ILE A 357 -21.04 -5.41 7.35
C ILE A 357 -21.09 -4.56 6.07
N PHE A 358 -20.54 -3.36 6.12
CA PHE A 358 -20.47 -2.42 5.00
C PHE A 358 -19.02 -2.02 4.76
N VAL A 359 -18.56 -2.19 3.52
CA VAL A 359 -17.18 -1.88 3.10
C VAL A 359 -17.20 -0.99 1.86
N THR A 360 -16.67 0.22 1.96
CA THR A 360 -16.52 1.12 0.79
C THR A 360 -15.17 0.91 0.09
N THR A 361 -15.19 0.81 -1.24
CA THR A 361 -14.05 0.45 -2.10
C THR A 361 -14.01 1.27 -3.40
N THR A 362 -14.60 2.47 -3.40
CA THR A 362 -14.93 3.21 -4.62
C THR A 362 -13.91 4.27 -5.03
N GLY A 363 -13.16 4.82 -4.07
CA GLY A 363 -12.38 6.03 -4.28
C GLY A 363 -13.22 7.28 -4.58
N ASN A 364 -14.50 7.28 -4.19
CA ASN A 364 -15.46 8.36 -4.41
C ASN A 364 -15.83 9.06 -3.09
N ILE A 365 -16.89 9.87 -3.08
CA ILE A 365 -17.38 10.57 -1.88
C ILE A 365 -18.82 10.18 -1.58
N ASP A 366 -19.21 10.30 -0.32
CA ASP A 366 -20.59 10.19 0.15
C ASP A 366 -21.30 8.86 -0.24
N VAL A 367 -20.54 7.77 -0.34
CA VAL A 367 -21.04 6.44 -0.70
C VAL A 367 -21.93 5.87 0.40
N ILE A 368 -21.48 6.00 1.66
CA ILE A 368 -22.28 5.71 2.84
C ILE A 368 -22.65 7.02 3.51
N THR A 369 -23.89 7.44 3.31
CA THR A 369 -24.43 8.68 3.86
C THR A 369 -24.91 8.51 5.32
N HIS A 370 -25.14 9.64 5.98
CA HIS A 370 -25.81 9.70 7.27
C HIS A 370 -27.13 8.91 7.29
N GLU A 371 -27.96 9.03 6.26
CA GLU A 371 -29.26 8.35 6.20
C GLU A 371 -29.10 6.83 6.06
N HIS A 372 -28.09 6.36 5.32
CA HIS A 372 -27.75 4.93 5.28
C HIS A 372 -27.39 4.42 6.68
N MET A 373 -26.49 5.11 7.38
CA MET A 373 -26.04 4.72 8.72
C MET A 373 -27.18 4.78 9.75
N LYS A 374 -28.12 5.71 9.61
CA LYS A 374 -29.33 5.78 10.42
C LYS A 374 -30.30 4.63 10.15
N ALA A 375 -30.35 4.10 8.93
CA ALA A 375 -31.17 2.92 8.59
C ALA A 375 -30.53 1.58 8.99
N MET A 376 -29.21 1.53 9.21
CA MET A 376 -28.50 0.30 9.57
C MET A 376 -29.04 -0.39 10.81
N LYS A 377 -28.81 -1.70 10.90
CA LYS A 377 -29.10 -2.52 12.09
C LYS A 377 -28.25 -2.09 13.29
N HIS A 378 -28.72 -2.42 14.49
CA HIS A 378 -27.91 -2.31 15.69
C HIS A 378 -26.63 -3.17 15.57
N ASN A 379 -25.49 -2.59 15.90
CA ASN A 379 -24.14 -3.15 15.78
C ASN A 379 -23.73 -3.57 14.35
N ALA A 380 -24.30 -2.93 13.33
CA ALA A 380 -23.74 -3.03 11.99
C ALA A 380 -22.30 -2.48 11.97
N ILE A 381 -21.41 -3.16 11.26
CA ILE A 381 -20.01 -2.76 11.10
C ILE A 381 -19.87 -1.94 9.83
N VAL A 382 -19.28 -0.76 9.94
CA VAL A 382 -19.02 0.15 8.82
C VAL A 382 -17.53 0.43 8.75
N CYS A 383 -16.94 0.20 7.58
CA CYS A 383 -15.56 0.50 7.32
C CYS A 383 -15.31 0.91 5.87
N ASN A 384 -14.16 1.54 5.65
CA ASN A 384 -13.67 1.94 4.34
C ASN A 384 -12.31 1.29 4.13
N ILE A 385 -12.00 0.92 2.89
CA ILE A 385 -10.66 0.47 2.50
C ILE A 385 -10.12 1.26 1.30
N GLY A 386 -10.93 2.15 0.69
CA GLY A 386 -10.44 3.12 -0.27
C GLY A 386 -9.65 4.26 0.38
N HIS A 387 -8.89 4.99 -0.42
CA HIS A 387 -7.78 5.81 0.07
C HIS A 387 -8.19 6.96 1.02
N PHE A 388 -9.34 7.60 0.82
CA PHE A 388 -9.79 8.70 1.67
C PHE A 388 -11.02 8.33 2.51
N ASP A 389 -11.17 8.98 3.68
CA ASP A 389 -12.28 8.69 4.60
C ASP A 389 -13.63 9.28 4.19
N ASN A 390 -13.66 10.16 3.20
CA ASN A 390 -14.86 10.79 2.66
C ASN A 390 -15.77 9.85 1.84
N GLU A 391 -15.41 8.59 1.64
CA GLU A 391 -16.36 7.56 1.18
C GLU A 391 -17.53 7.37 2.17
N ILE A 392 -17.31 7.71 3.46
CA ILE A 392 -18.32 7.65 4.52
C ILE A 392 -18.52 9.07 5.07
N GLU A 393 -19.78 9.49 5.27
CA GLU A 393 -20.10 10.81 5.83
C GLU A 393 -19.86 10.88 7.36
N VAL A 394 -18.63 10.57 7.82
CA VAL A 394 -18.25 10.56 9.24
C VAL A 394 -18.41 11.95 9.87
N ALA A 395 -18.18 13.02 9.12
CA ALA A 395 -18.37 14.39 9.60
C ALA A 395 -19.80 14.68 10.08
N LYS A 396 -20.81 14.04 9.48
CA LYS A 396 -22.22 14.16 9.89
C LYS A 396 -22.55 13.34 11.14
N LEU A 397 -21.59 12.59 11.68
CA LEU A 397 -21.76 11.82 12.91
C LEU A 397 -21.15 12.51 14.14
N LYS A 398 -20.45 13.64 13.98
CA LYS A 398 -19.71 14.30 15.07
C LYS A 398 -20.59 14.72 16.26
N ASP A 399 -21.85 15.05 16.01
CA ASP A 399 -22.79 15.49 17.05
C ASP A 399 -23.46 14.33 17.81
N TYR A 400 -23.27 13.08 17.39
CA TYR A 400 -23.75 11.92 18.13
C TYR A 400 -22.86 11.63 19.34
N GLN A 401 -23.35 10.78 20.23
CA GLN A 401 -22.51 10.24 21.30
C GLN A 401 -21.61 9.15 20.72
N TRP A 402 -20.30 9.30 20.93
CA TRP A 402 -19.29 8.30 20.60
C TRP A 402 -18.81 7.58 21.86
N GLU A 403 -18.68 6.27 21.78
CA GLU A 403 -18.11 5.42 22.83
C GLU A 403 -16.94 4.66 22.21
N ASN A 404 -15.71 5.09 22.50
CA ASN A 404 -14.51 4.40 22.03
C ASN A 404 -14.42 3.04 22.74
N ILE A 405 -14.31 1.97 21.96
CA ILE A 405 -14.18 0.60 22.48
C ILE A 405 -12.70 0.30 22.72
N LYS A 406 -11.88 0.60 21.72
CA LYS A 406 -10.43 0.46 21.69
C LYS A 406 -9.88 1.35 20.55
N PRO A 407 -8.55 1.50 20.40
CA PRO A 407 -8.00 2.26 19.27
C PRO A 407 -8.61 1.83 17.93
N GLN A 408 -9.09 2.79 17.16
CA GLN A 408 -9.70 2.63 15.83
C GLN A 408 -11.00 1.82 15.80
N VAL A 409 -11.69 1.64 16.94
CA VAL A 409 -13.01 0.99 16.99
C VAL A 409 -13.94 1.78 17.89
N ASP A 410 -14.98 2.33 17.28
CA ASP A 410 -15.89 3.27 17.94
C ASP A 410 -17.34 2.84 17.76
N HIS A 411 -18.11 2.95 18.84
CA HIS A 411 -19.56 2.97 18.75
C HIS A 411 -20.03 4.39 18.47
N VAL A 412 -20.88 4.55 17.45
CA VAL A 412 -21.67 5.77 17.24
C VAL A 412 -23.10 5.49 17.66
N ILE A 413 -23.61 6.23 18.66
CA ILE A 413 -24.89 5.99 19.31
C ILE A 413 -25.94 6.97 18.79
N PHE A 414 -26.97 6.44 18.14
CA PHE A 414 -28.10 7.19 17.60
C PHE A 414 -29.14 7.51 18.69
N PRO A 415 -30.05 8.50 18.47
CA PRO A 415 -31.00 8.96 19.48
C PRO A 415 -32.02 7.91 19.92
N ASP A 416 -32.25 6.89 19.08
CA ASP A 416 -33.12 5.75 19.37
C ASP A 416 -32.40 4.64 20.19
N GLY A 417 -31.15 4.86 20.58
CA GLY A 417 -30.31 3.91 21.31
C GLY A 417 -29.62 2.87 20.42
N LYS A 418 -29.88 2.88 19.11
CA LYS A 418 -29.15 2.05 18.16
C LYS A 418 -27.69 2.47 18.10
N ARG A 419 -26.78 1.51 17.91
CA ARG A 419 -25.35 1.74 17.74
C ARG A 419 -24.89 1.17 16.40
N ILE A 420 -23.89 1.79 15.80
CA ILE A 420 -23.08 1.19 14.73
C ILE A 420 -21.63 1.09 15.21
N ILE A 421 -20.88 0.16 14.66
CA ILE A 421 -19.44 0.00 14.91
C ILE A 421 -18.71 0.63 13.71
N LEU A 422 -18.08 1.78 13.92
CA LEU A 422 -17.27 2.44 12.91
C LEU A 422 -15.80 2.07 13.11
N LEU A 423 -15.14 1.63 12.04
CA LEU A 423 -13.73 1.25 12.07
C LEU A 423 -12.84 2.37 11.53
N ALA A 424 -11.74 2.61 12.24
CA ALA A 424 -10.68 3.57 11.92
C ALA A 424 -11.21 4.99 11.56
N GLU A 425 -12.33 5.41 12.15
CA GLU A 425 -12.99 6.68 11.86
C GLU A 425 -13.22 6.90 10.34
N GLY A 426 -13.47 5.82 9.59
CA GLY A 426 -13.66 5.86 8.15
C GLY A 426 -12.39 5.86 7.30
N ARG A 427 -11.19 5.84 7.90
CA ARG A 427 -9.93 5.62 7.15
C ARG A 427 -9.77 4.16 6.74
N LEU A 428 -8.76 3.88 5.89
CA LEU A 428 -8.44 2.53 5.40
C LEU A 428 -8.31 1.51 6.54
N VAL A 429 -9.27 0.59 6.62
CA VAL A 429 -9.43 -0.37 7.73
C VAL A 429 -8.30 -1.39 7.79
N ASN A 430 -7.76 -1.81 6.65
CA ASN A 430 -6.70 -2.80 6.57
C ASN A 430 -5.38 -2.30 7.19
N LEU A 431 -5.10 -1.00 7.09
CA LEU A 431 -3.93 -0.36 7.69
C LEU A 431 -4.24 0.22 9.08
N GLY A 432 -5.41 0.85 9.24
CA GLY A 432 -5.84 1.44 10.50
C GLY A 432 -6.07 0.40 11.60
N CYS A 433 -6.73 -0.71 11.28
CA CYS A 433 -7.07 -1.76 12.24
C CYS A 433 -6.13 -2.98 12.19
N ALA A 434 -5.25 -3.08 11.19
CA ALA A 434 -4.29 -4.17 11.07
C ALA A 434 -2.92 -3.66 10.56
N THR A 435 -2.35 -4.33 9.57
CA THR A 435 -0.96 -4.12 9.11
C THR A 435 -0.85 -3.88 7.60
N GLY A 436 -1.98 -3.63 6.93
CA GLY A 436 -2.04 -3.46 5.48
C GLY A 436 -1.78 -4.76 4.73
N HIS A 437 -1.32 -4.63 3.49
CA HIS A 437 -1.05 -5.75 2.60
C HIS A 437 0.19 -6.55 3.04
N PRO A 438 0.20 -7.89 2.86
CA PRO A 438 1.37 -8.71 3.16
C PRO A 438 2.60 -8.32 2.34
N SER A 439 3.79 -8.64 2.85
CA SER A 439 5.07 -8.30 2.22
C SER A 439 5.20 -8.80 0.79
N TYR A 440 4.72 -10.02 0.51
CA TYR A 440 4.80 -10.63 -0.82
C TYR A 440 4.14 -9.79 -1.92
N VAL A 441 2.90 -9.35 -1.69
CA VAL A 441 2.17 -8.55 -2.67
C VAL A 441 2.78 -7.14 -2.78
N MET A 442 3.18 -6.53 -1.66
CA MET A 442 3.81 -5.21 -1.66
C MET A 442 5.17 -5.20 -2.35
N SER A 443 5.88 -6.32 -2.38
CA SER A 443 7.12 -6.45 -3.15
C SER A 443 6.92 -6.21 -4.64
N SER A 444 5.72 -6.47 -5.21
CA SER A 444 5.45 -6.18 -6.61
C SER A 444 5.27 -4.68 -6.83
N SER A 445 4.44 -4.04 -6.00
CA SER A 445 4.20 -2.60 -6.08
C SER A 445 5.48 -1.81 -5.84
N PHE A 446 6.28 -2.19 -4.84
CA PHE A 446 7.51 -1.50 -4.51
C PHE A 446 8.67 -1.80 -5.47
N ALA A 447 8.66 -2.96 -6.14
CA ALA A 447 9.54 -3.20 -7.28
C ALA A 447 9.18 -2.25 -8.44
N ASN A 448 7.88 -2.05 -8.74
CA ASN A 448 7.47 -1.06 -9.72
C ASN A 448 7.89 0.35 -9.32
N GLN A 449 7.68 0.76 -8.06
CA GLN A 449 8.11 2.07 -7.56
C GLN A 449 9.63 2.28 -7.73
N THR A 450 10.42 1.28 -7.35
CA THR A 450 11.88 1.36 -7.46
C THR A 450 12.33 1.49 -8.91
N LEU A 451 11.74 0.70 -9.81
CA LEU A 451 12.02 0.79 -11.25
C LEU A 451 11.54 2.13 -11.84
N ALA A 452 10.41 2.66 -11.38
CA ALA A 452 9.90 3.98 -11.78
C ALA A 452 10.87 5.10 -11.37
N GLN A 453 11.34 5.08 -10.13
CA GLN A 453 12.30 6.04 -9.59
C GLN A 453 13.60 6.01 -10.39
N MET A 454 14.11 4.81 -10.70
CA MET A 454 15.29 4.65 -11.56
C MET A 454 15.03 5.17 -12.97
N GLU A 455 13.90 4.83 -13.58
CA GLU A 455 13.56 5.21 -14.94
C GLU A 455 13.53 6.73 -15.11
N ILE A 456 12.84 7.44 -14.22
CA ILE A 456 12.70 8.90 -14.33
C ILE A 456 13.98 9.64 -13.90
N PHE A 457 14.73 9.12 -12.91
CA PHE A 457 15.97 9.75 -12.45
C PHE A 457 17.14 9.57 -13.42
N CYS A 458 17.31 8.37 -13.98
CA CYS A 458 18.46 8.00 -14.81
C CYS A 458 18.31 8.43 -16.28
N ASN A 459 17.11 8.84 -16.72
CA ASN A 459 16.84 9.26 -18.09
C ASN A 459 16.39 10.74 -18.17
N PRO A 460 17.24 11.70 -17.76
CA PRO A 460 16.87 13.12 -17.75
C PRO A 460 16.49 13.60 -19.16
N GLY A 461 15.34 14.27 -19.27
CA GLY A 461 14.83 14.80 -20.54
C GLY A 461 14.06 13.81 -21.41
N LYS A 462 13.99 12.52 -21.04
CA LYS A 462 13.18 11.52 -21.75
C LYS A 462 11.67 11.77 -21.62
N TYR A 463 11.25 12.26 -20.45
CA TYR A 463 9.84 12.47 -20.10
C TYR A 463 9.54 13.97 -20.00
N PRO A 464 8.88 14.56 -21.01
CA PRO A 464 8.22 15.86 -20.86
C PRO A 464 7.19 15.85 -19.72
N VAL A 465 6.70 17.03 -19.31
CA VAL A 465 5.62 17.09 -18.31
C VAL A 465 4.37 16.36 -18.82
N GLY A 466 4.00 15.30 -18.12
CA GLY A 466 2.93 14.38 -18.50
C GLY A 466 2.83 13.24 -17.49
N VAL A 467 1.80 12.40 -17.66
CA VAL A 467 1.57 11.21 -16.84
C VAL A 467 1.81 9.97 -17.70
N TYR A 468 2.80 9.16 -17.35
CA TYR A 468 3.25 7.99 -18.08
C TYR A 468 3.03 6.72 -17.27
N THR A 469 2.92 5.56 -17.92
CA THR A 469 2.94 4.26 -17.25
C THR A 469 4.35 3.65 -17.35
N LEU A 470 4.67 2.67 -16.49
CA LEU A 470 5.89 1.88 -16.71
C LEU A 470 5.84 1.18 -18.08
N PRO A 471 6.99 1.09 -18.78
CA PRO A 471 7.12 0.20 -19.93
C PRO A 471 6.73 -1.24 -19.58
N LYS A 472 5.99 -1.90 -20.48
CA LYS A 472 5.48 -3.27 -20.27
C LYS A 472 6.58 -4.29 -19.97
N GLU A 473 7.76 -4.11 -20.53
CA GLU A 473 8.95 -4.94 -20.28
C GLU A 473 9.37 -4.91 -18.80
N LEU A 474 9.25 -3.75 -18.14
CA LEU A 474 9.57 -3.60 -16.71
C LEU A 474 8.48 -4.24 -15.84
N ASP A 475 7.21 -4.11 -16.23
CA ASP A 475 6.09 -4.77 -15.55
C ASP A 475 6.21 -6.30 -15.63
N GLU A 476 6.53 -6.85 -16.81
CA GLU A 476 6.85 -8.27 -16.97
C GLU A 476 8.11 -8.70 -16.20
N LYS A 477 9.11 -7.80 -16.08
CA LYS A 477 10.30 -8.04 -15.24
C LYS A 477 9.88 -8.19 -13.77
N VAL A 478 9.02 -7.33 -13.25
CA VAL A 478 8.51 -7.44 -11.87
C VAL A 478 7.84 -8.80 -11.65
N ALA A 479 6.96 -9.23 -12.57
CA ALA A 479 6.30 -10.54 -12.49
C ALA A 479 7.32 -11.70 -12.46
N ARG A 480 8.33 -11.68 -13.36
CA ARG A 480 9.39 -12.70 -13.40
C ARG A 480 10.19 -12.76 -12.10
N LEU A 481 10.49 -11.61 -11.49
CA LEU A 481 11.22 -11.55 -10.22
C LEU A 481 10.41 -12.15 -9.07
N GLN A 482 9.10 -11.87 -9.02
CA GLN A 482 8.19 -12.40 -8.00
C GLN A 482 8.03 -13.92 -8.09
N LEU A 483 7.88 -14.46 -9.30
CA LEU A 483 7.62 -15.89 -9.49
C LEU A 483 8.76 -16.82 -9.01
N LYS A 484 9.97 -16.29 -8.78
CA LYS A 484 11.13 -17.06 -8.32
C LYS A 484 10.89 -17.78 -6.98
N THR A 485 10.10 -17.20 -6.08
CA THR A 485 9.87 -17.78 -4.74
C THR A 485 8.62 -18.68 -4.67
N LEU A 486 7.72 -18.60 -5.66
CA LEU A 486 6.53 -19.46 -5.74
C LEU A 486 6.78 -20.81 -6.42
N GLY A 487 8.02 -21.10 -6.82
CA GLY A 487 8.34 -22.32 -7.57
C GLY A 487 7.66 -22.40 -8.94
N ALA A 488 7.25 -21.25 -9.50
CA ALA A 488 6.63 -21.20 -10.81
C ALA A 488 7.68 -21.35 -11.92
N MET A 489 7.44 -22.27 -12.85
CA MET A 489 8.33 -22.54 -13.99
C MET A 489 7.73 -21.93 -15.26
N LEU A 490 8.35 -20.86 -15.76
CA LEU A 490 7.91 -20.21 -17.00
C LEU A 490 8.31 -21.05 -18.22
N THR A 491 7.39 -21.20 -19.17
CA THR A 491 7.68 -21.81 -20.48
C THR A 491 8.34 -20.78 -21.38
N GLU A 492 9.37 -21.18 -22.13
CA GLU A 492 10.02 -20.34 -23.13
C GLU A 492 9.46 -20.61 -24.53
N LEU A 493 9.20 -19.54 -25.29
CA LEU A 493 8.75 -19.66 -26.67
C LEU A 493 9.87 -20.20 -27.57
N THR A 494 9.55 -21.16 -28.43
CA THR A 494 10.42 -21.50 -29.57
C THR A 494 10.46 -20.35 -30.57
N SER A 495 11.45 -20.32 -31.46
CA SER A 495 11.54 -19.26 -32.48
C SER A 495 10.32 -19.26 -33.41
N GLU A 496 9.78 -20.44 -33.70
CA GLU A 496 8.59 -20.62 -34.52
C GLU A 496 7.33 -20.08 -33.82
N GLN A 497 7.16 -20.37 -32.52
CA GLN A 497 6.02 -19.87 -31.74
C GLN A 497 6.03 -18.34 -31.63
N ALA A 498 7.20 -17.76 -31.33
CA ALA A 498 7.37 -16.32 -31.22
C ALA A 498 7.04 -15.61 -32.54
N ALA A 499 7.55 -16.14 -33.67
CA ALA A 499 7.24 -15.62 -35.00
C ALA A 499 5.75 -15.76 -35.36
N TYR A 500 5.11 -16.87 -34.98
CA TYR A 500 3.70 -17.14 -35.29
C TYR A 500 2.74 -16.11 -34.65
N ILE A 501 2.98 -15.74 -33.39
CA ILE A 501 2.15 -14.74 -32.69
C ILE A 501 2.68 -13.31 -32.77
N GLY A 502 3.83 -13.10 -33.43
CA GLY A 502 4.41 -11.79 -33.69
C GLY A 502 4.97 -11.08 -32.46
N VAL A 503 5.61 -11.80 -31.53
CA VAL A 503 6.24 -11.22 -30.34
C VAL A 503 7.71 -11.67 -30.20
N PRO A 504 8.58 -10.90 -29.51
CA PRO A 504 9.91 -11.37 -29.14
C PRO A 504 9.85 -12.52 -28.12
N LYS A 505 10.90 -13.35 -28.05
CA LYS A 505 10.96 -14.47 -27.09
C LYS A 505 11.02 -14.02 -25.63
N ASP A 506 11.63 -12.87 -25.41
CA ASP A 506 11.85 -12.19 -24.14
C ASP A 506 10.76 -11.16 -23.80
N GLY A 507 9.76 -11.03 -24.68
CA GLY A 507 8.66 -10.10 -24.53
C GLY A 507 8.95 -8.70 -25.12
N PRO A 508 8.03 -7.74 -24.95
CA PRO A 508 6.76 -7.88 -24.26
C PRO A 508 5.80 -8.86 -24.96
N TYR A 509 5.04 -9.64 -24.19
CA TYR A 509 4.20 -10.74 -24.69
C TYR A 509 2.76 -10.36 -25.02
N LYS A 510 2.36 -9.11 -24.73
CA LYS A 510 0.99 -8.61 -24.89
C LYS A 510 1.01 -7.19 -25.45
N THR A 511 -0.04 -6.83 -26.16
CA THR A 511 -0.24 -5.47 -26.65
C THR A 511 -0.49 -4.50 -25.49
N ASP A 512 -0.33 -3.20 -25.75
CA ASP A 512 -0.52 -2.17 -24.72
C ASP A 512 -1.95 -2.10 -24.18
N HIS A 513 -2.95 -2.42 -25.01
CA HIS A 513 -4.37 -2.39 -24.64
C HIS A 513 -4.89 -3.70 -24.01
N TYR A 514 -4.03 -4.69 -23.77
CA TYR A 514 -4.41 -5.96 -23.15
C TYR A 514 -4.80 -5.76 -21.67
N ARG A 515 -5.91 -6.39 -21.23
CA ARG A 515 -6.53 -6.17 -19.90
C ARG A 515 -6.27 -7.25 -18.85
N TYR A 516 -5.52 -8.30 -19.23
CA TYR A 516 -5.15 -9.46 -18.41
C TYR A 516 -6.24 -10.52 -18.31
#